data_AF-F4W5W8-F1
#
_entry.id   AF-F4W5W8-F1
#
_cell.length_a   1.000
_cell.length_b   1.000
_cell.length_c   1.000
_cell.angle_alpha   90.00
_cell.angle_beta   90.00
_cell.angle_gamma   90.00
#
_symmetry.space_group_name_H-M   'P 1'
#
loop_
_entity.id
_entity.type
_entity.pdbx_description
1 polymer ?
#
loop_
_entity_poly.entity_id
_entity_poly.type
_entity_poly.pdbx_seq_one_letter_code
_entity_poly.pdbx_strand_id
1 'polypeptide(L)'
;MFNKIYIQFSLTYYCSKDVNKCINSAEKGFKIWSTKPITFRVQILSKFASILRCNGKSILADIISTDIKFSYIYQNSLSCSQSGGLEITTIRNPKGIIILKAENETVLFRQLTQILTIGNSVIVICNTNSCSLAPYCNMFSASAMPSGVINLLSNEDLNKLELALCGMSYESYAEQFFSENNMEKIYINLTIPKQIILPLK
;
A
#
# COMPACT_ATOMS: atom_id res chain seq x y z
N MET A 1 23.39 -4.30 13.71
CA MET A 1 23.15 -2.98 13.09
C MET A 1 21.73 -3.00 12.54
N PHE A 2 20.74 -2.64 13.36
CA PHE A 2 19.32 -2.74 12.98
C PHE A 2 18.91 -1.49 12.19
N ASN A 3 18.48 -1.69 10.95
CA ASN A 3 17.86 -0.63 10.15
C ASN A 3 16.60 -0.14 10.89
N LYS A 4 16.64 1.10 11.36
CA LYS A 4 15.48 1.78 11.94
C LYS A 4 14.35 1.75 10.92
N ILE A 5 13.27 1.03 11.23
CA ILE A 5 11.95 1.53 10.85
C ILE A 5 11.88 2.92 11.47
N TYR A 6 11.69 3.95 10.66
CA TYR A 6 11.47 5.31 11.16
C TYR A 6 10.10 5.33 11.85
N ILE A 7 10.07 4.92 13.12
CA ILE A 7 8.97 5.18 14.04
C ILE A 7 9.45 6.34 14.90
N GLN A 8 9.21 7.56 14.44
CA GLN A 8 9.42 8.73 15.28
C GLN A 8 8.16 8.89 16.15
N PHE A 9 8.21 8.41 17.39
CA PHE A 9 7.27 8.81 18.41
C PHE A 9 7.66 10.22 18.89
N SER A 10 6.98 11.24 18.38
CA SER A 10 6.98 12.57 18.99
C SER A 10 5.56 12.87 19.45
N LEU A 11 5.28 12.52 20.71
CA LEU A 11 4.25 13.23 21.47
C LEU A 11 4.76 14.67 21.59
N THR A 12 3.93 15.64 21.18
CA THR A 12 4.17 17.10 21.02
C THR A 12 4.74 17.58 19.67
N TYR A 13 3.90 18.36 18.97
CA TYR A 13 4.13 19.20 17.77
C TYR A 13 4.88 18.57 16.57
N TYR A 14 4.10 17.96 15.67
CA TYR A 14 4.48 17.67 14.30
C TYR A 14 5.04 18.92 13.58
N CYS A 15 6.26 18.82 13.06
CA CYS A 15 6.85 19.81 12.15
C CYS A 15 6.75 19.29 10.72
N SER A 16 6.54 20.17 9.73
CA SER A 16 6.54 19.85 8.28
C SER A 16 7.73 18.98 7.85
N LYS A 17 8.86 19.07 8.56
CA LYS A 17 10.04 18.23 8.38
C LYS A 17 9.77 16.74 8.54
N ASP A 18 8.93 16.32 9.48
CA ASP A 18 8.69 14.88 9.73
C ASP A 18 7.78 14.26 8.68
N VAL A 19 6.82 15.02 8.13
CA VAL A 19 6.07 14.58 6.94
C VAL A 19 6.95 14.51 5.72
N ASN A 20 7.82 15.50 5.48
CA ASN A 20 8.72 15.45 4.34
C ASN A 20 9.66 14.24 4.42
N LYS A 21 10.16 13.90 5.62
CA LYS A 21 10.92 12.65 5.82
C LYS A 21 10.09 11.41 5.53
N CYS A 22 8.84 11.37 6.01
CA CYS A 22 7.93 10.24 5.78
C CYS A 22 7.63 10.06 4.28
N ILE A 23 7.32 11.14 3.57
CA ILE A 23 7.12 11.15 2.11
C ILE A 23 8.38 10.66 1.41
N ASN A 24 9.55 11.23 1.72
CA ASN A 24 10.83 10.80 1.13
C ASN A 24 11.14 9.32 1.39
N SER A 25 10.77 8.80 2.57
CA SER A 25 10.89 7.38 2.91
C SER A 25 9.94 6.53 2.07
N ALA A 26 8.68 6.94 1.95
CA ALA A 26 7.67 6.30 1.11
C ALA A 26 8.08 6.27 -0.37
N GLU A 27 8.63 7.36 -0.90
CA GLU A 27 9.14 7.43 -2.29
C GLU A 27 10.27 6.43 -2.53
N LYS A 28 11.20 6.31 -1.58
CA LYS A 28 12.30 5.32 -1.66
C LYS A 28 11.76 3.90 -1.57
N GLY A 29 10.82 3.66 -0.65
CA GLY A 29 10.14 2.37 -0.53
C GLY A 29 9.40 1.99 -1.80
N PHE A 30 8.69 2.94 -2.41
CA PHE A 30 7.98 2.74 -3.67
C PHE A 30 8.92 2.32 -4.80
N LYS A 31 10.04 3.02 -4.97
CA LYS A 31 11.06 2.68 -5.99
C LYS A 31 11.57 1.24 -5.83
N ILE A 32 11.74 0.79 -4.60
CA ILE A 32 12.17 -0.60 -4.31
C ILE A 32 11.02 -1.58 -4.56
N TRP A 33 9.82 -1.27 -4.09
CA TRP A 33 8.70 -2.21 -4.01
C TRP A 33 7.98 -2.43 -5.35
N SER A 34 7.80 -1.36 -6.11
CA SER A 34 7.14 -1.39 -7.42
C SER A 34 7.91 -2.23 -8.45
N THR A 35 9.24 -2.34 -8.29
CA THR A 35 10.11 -3.13 -9.18
C THR A 35 10.19 -4.61 -8.82
N LYS A 36 9.69 -5.02 -7.64
CA LYS A 36 9.63 -6.43 -7.27
C LYS A 36 8.49 -7.13 -8.00
N PRO A 37 8.67 -8.37 -8.47
CA PRO A 37 7.58 -9.13 -9.07
C PRO A 37 6.50 -9.42 -8.02
N ILE A 38 5.26 -9.57 -8.47
CA ILE A 38 4.11 -9.85 -7.59
C ILE A 38 4.32 -11.10 -6.72
N THR A 39 4.99 -12.12 -7.26
CA THR A 39 5.36 -13.35 -6.53
C THR A 39 6.24 -13.06 -5.32
N PHE A 40 7.22 -12.17 -5.45
CA PHE A 40 8.07 -11.74 -4.33
C PHE A 40 7.27 -10.98 -3.28
N ARG A 41 6.36 -10.09 -3.71
CA ARG A 41 5.51 -9.32 -2.80
C ARG A 41 4.56 -10.24 -2.02
N VAL A 42 3.93 -11.19 -2.71
CA VAL A 42 3.07 -12.22 -2.11
C VAL A 42 3.84 -13.09 -1.12
N GLN A 43 5.10 -13.46 -1.41
CA GLN A 43 5.93 -14.21 -0.47
C GLN A 43 6.19 -13.45 0.84
N ILE A 44 6.53 -12.16 0.77
CA ILE A 44 6.73 -11.33 1.97
C ILE A 44 5.42 -11.17 2.75
N LEU A 45 4.29 -10.92 2.07
CA LEU A 45 2.98 -10.81 2.72
C LEU A 45 2.54 -12.14 3.34
N SER A 46 2.82 -13.28 2.69
CA SER A 46 2.58 -14.61 3.26
C SER A 46 3.40 -14.84 4.52
N LYS A 47 4.68 -14.45 4.52
CA LYS A 47 5.54 -14.52 5.70
C LYS A 47 5.01 -13.64 6.82
N PHE A 48 4.54 -12.44 6.50
CA PHE A 48 3.91 -11.55 7.47
C PHE A 48 2.63 -12.14 8.08
N ALA A 49 1.75 -12.74 7.26
CA ALA A 49 0.58 -13.47 7.74
C ALA A 49 0.94 -14.62 8.69
N SER A 50 1.99 -15.40 8.37
CA SER A 50 2.48 -16.45 9.26
C SER A 50 2.95 -15.87 10.60
N ILE A 51 3.69 -14.76 10.60
CA ILE A 51 4.16 -14.10 11.83
C ILE A 51 2.99 -13.59 12.66
N LEU A 52 1.98 -12.96 12.04
CA LEU A 52 0.76 -12.55 12.72
C LEU A 52 0.08 -13.72 13.42
N ARG A 53 -0.07 -14.86 12.72
CA ARG A 53 -0.68 -16.06 13.28
C ARG A 53 0.11 -16.60 14.49
N CYS A 54 1.44 -16.65 14.39
CA CYS A 54 2.29 -17.05 15.51
C CYS A 54 2.19 -16.11 16.72
N ASN A 55 1.77 -14.86 16.52
CA ASN A 55 1.56 -13.87 17.59
C ASN A 55 0.08 -13.74 18.01
N GLY A 56 -0.75 -14.75 17.71
CA GLY A 56 -2.16 -14.79 18.12
C GLY A 56 -3.10 -13.89 17.30
N LYS A 57 -2.62 -13.29 16.20
CA LYS A 57 -3.40 -12.40 15.32
C LYS A 57 -4.01 -13.16 14.14
N SER A 58 -4.71 -14.26 14.44
CA SER A 58 -5.22 -15.20 13.43
C SER A 58 -6.18 -14.55 12.43
N ILE A 59 -7.09 -13.69 12.90
CA ILE A 59 -8.06 -12.98 12.03
C ILE A 59 -7.32 -12.13 10.98
N LEU A 60 -6.30 -11.39 11.40
CA LEU A 60 -5.50 -10.57 10.47
C LEU A 60 -4.70 -11.45 9.51
N ALA A 61 -4.13 -12.54 9.99
CA ALA A 61 -3.43 -13.50 9.14
C ALA A 61 -4.36 -14.10 8.06
N ASP A 62 -5.61 -14.40 8.40
CA ASP A 62 -6.61 -14.94 7.47
C ASP A 62 -7.02 -13.92 6.41
N ILE A 63 -7.18 -12.65 6.80
CA ILE A 63 -7.45 -11.55 5.87
C ILE A 63 -6.32 -11.43 4.85
N ILE A 64 -5.07 -11.33 5.31
CA ILE A 64 -3.92 -11.21 4.40
C ILE A 64 -3.83 -12.43 3.49
N SER A 65 -3.94 -13.63 4.04
CA SER A 65 -3.84 -14.88 3.29
C SER A 65 -4.94 -15.04 2.25
N THR A 66 -6.12 -14.48 2.50
CA THR A 66 -7.23 -14.46 1.55
C THR A 66 -7.00 -13.43 0.46
N ASP A 67 -6.64 -12.20 0.83
CA ASP A 67 -6.46 -11.10 -0.12
C ASP A 67 -5.31 -11.36 -1.11
N ILE A 68 -4.19 -11.94 -0.65
CA ILE A 68 -3.06 -12.22 -1.55
C ILE A 68 -3.38 -13.29 -2.60
N LYS A 69 -4.37 -14.17 -2.39
CA LYS A 69 -4.77 -15.16 -3.41
C LYS A 69 -5.39 -14.50 -4.64
N PHE A 70 -5.99 -13.32 -4.47
CA PHE A 70 -6.53 -12.53 -5.58
C PHE A 70 -5.44 -11.85 -6.42
N SER A 71 -4.16 -11.95 -6.04
CA SER A 71 -3.04 -11.42 -6.82
C SER A 71 -3.00 -11.97 -8.26
N TYR A 72 -3.51 -13.18 -8.47
CA TYR A 72 -3.56 -13.84 -9.79
C TYR A 72 -4.44 -13.09 -10.79
N ILE A 73 -5.47 -12.39 -10.30
CA ILE A 73 -6.34 -11.54 -11.13
C ILE A 73 -5.53 -10.37 -11.70
N TYR A 74 -4.65 -9.79 -10.89
CA TYR A 74 -3.81 -8.64 -11.28
C TYR A 74 -2.71 -9.03 -12.27
N GLN A 75 -2.16 -10.23 -12.12
CA GLN A 75 -1.06 -10.71 -12.96
C GLN A 75 -1.47 -10.98 -14.41
N ASN A 76 -2.75 -11.27 -14.64
CA ASN A 76 -3.28 -11.66 -15.96
C ASN A 76 -4.01 -10.53 -16.70
N SER A 77 -4.00 -9.30 -16.18
CA SER A 77 -4.79 -8.18 -16.73
C SER A 77 -4.13 -7.49 -17.95
N LEU A 78 -3.48 -8.23 -18.84
CA LEU A 78 -3.03 -7.67 -20.12
C LEU A 78 -4.23 -7.55 -21.05
N SER A 79 -4.51 -6.33 -21.54
CA SER A 79 -5.40 -6.14 -22.68
C SER A 79 -4.57 -5.84 -23.92
N CYS A 80 -4.78 -6.63 -24.97
CA CYS A 80 -4.22 -6.40 -26.29
C CYS A 80 -5.35 -6.02 -27.25
N SER A 81 -5.14 -4.96 -28.03
CA SER A 81 -6.05 -4.51 -29.08
C SER A 81 -5.27 -4.16 -30.34
N GLN A 82 -5.84 -4.44 -31.50
CA GLN A 82 -5.27 -4.08 -32.80
C GLN A 82 -5.96 -2.83 -33.34
N SER A 83 -5.19 -1.86 -33.83
CA SER A 83 -5.72 -0.68 -34.50
C SER A 83 -4.75 -0.23 -35.59
N GLY A 84 -5.23 -0.15 -36.85
CA GLY A 84 -4.48 0.45 -37.95
C GLY A 84 -3.09 -0.14 -38.22
N GLY A 85 -2.91 -1.46 -38.12
CA GLY A 85 -1.61 -2.12 -38.31
C GLY A 85 -0.67 -2.05 -37.09
N LEU A 86 -1.18 -1.60 -35.93
CA LEU A 86 -0.46 -1.55 -34.67
C LEU A 86 -1.07 -2.53 -33.66
N GLU A 87 -0.20 -3.18 -32.89
CA GLU A 87 -0.56 -3.93 -31.70
C GLU A 87 -0.38 -3.02 -30.46
N ILE A 88 -1.47 -2.79 -29.72
CA ILE A 88 -1.48 -1.98 -28.51
C ILE A 88 -1.67 -2.91 -27.32
N THR A 89 -0.64 -3.06 -26.50
CA THR A 89 -0.70 -3.75 -25.22
C THR A 89 -0.82 -2.74 -24.09
N THR A 90 -1.85 -2.85 -23.26
CA THR A 90 -1.95 -2.06 -22.03
C THR A 90 -1.47 -2.89 -20.84
N ILE A 91 -0.41 -2.43 -20.20
CA ILE A 91 0.02 -2.91 -18.88
C ILE A 91 -0.41 -1.90 -17.82
N ARG A 92 -0.46 -2.31 -16.55
CA ARG A 92 -0.80 -1.43 -15.44
C ARG A 92 0.33 -1.39 -14.42
N ASN A 93 0.78 -0.20 -14.07
CA ASN A 93 1.81 0.03 -13.07
C ASN A 93 1.19 0.46 -11.75
N PRO A 94 1.82 0.17 -10.60
CA PRO A 94 1.39 0.72 -9.32
C PRO A 94 1.34 2.25 -9.36
N LYS A 95 0.33 2.84 -8.73
CA LYS A 95 0.07 4.29 -8.74
C LYS A 95 1.14 5.11 -8.02
N GLY A 96 1.72 4.60 -6.93
CA GLY A 96 2.73 5.34 -6.15
C GLY A 96 2.62 5.12 -4.64
N ILE A 97 2.58 6.24 -3.92
CA ILE A 97 2.34 6.30 -2.48
C ILE A 97 0.83 6.45 -2.26
N ILE A 98 0.26 5.58 -1.44
CA ILE A 98 -1.15 5.63 -1.04
C ILE A 98 -1.25 6.02 0.43
N ILE A 99 -2.15 6.93 0.76
CA ILE A 99 -2.45 7.29 2.15
C ILE A 99 -3.53 6.37 2.68
N LEU A 100 -3.37 5.87 3.90
CA LEU A 100 -4.29 4.92 4.49
C LEU A 100 -4.66 5.32 5.92
N LYS A 101 -5.95 5.27 6.24
CA LYS A 101 -6.54 5.49 7.56
C LYS A 101 -7.73 4.56 7.70
N ALA A 102 -7.88 3.91 8.84
CA ALA A 102 -9.06 3.13 9.15
C ALA A 102 -9.30 3.10 10.66
N GLU A 103 -10.57 3.08 11.05
CA GLU A 103 -10.97 2.92 12.45
C GLU A 103 -11.00 1.44 12.87
N ASN A 104 -11.19 0.55 11.90
CA ASN A 104 -11.25 -0.89 12.12
C ASN A 104 -9.97 -1.57 11.62
N GLU A 105 -9.37 -2.39 12.47
CA GLU A 105 -8.10 -3.07 12.20
C GLU A 105 -8.20 -4.05 11.03
N THR A 106 -9.33 -4.73 10.87
CA THR A 106 -9.55 -5.66 9.75
C THR A 106 -9.64 -4.92 8.41
N VAL A 107 -10.27 -3.74 8.39
CA VAL A 107 -10.34 -2.86 7.22
C VAL A 107 -8.95 -2.33 6.87
N LEU A 108 -8.20 -1.87 7.88
CA LEU A 108 -6.83 -1.40 7.71
C LEU A 108 -5.96 -2.47 7.03
N PHE A 109 -5.98 -3.70 7.54
CA PHE A 109 -5.13 -4.77 7.04
C PHE A 109 -5.55 -5.29 5.67
N ARG A 110 -6.85 -5.29 5.36
CA ARG A 110 -7.35 -5.61 4.01
C ARG A 110 -6.83 -4.59 2.99
N GLN A 111 -7.08 -3.31 3.22
CA GLN A 111 -6.65 -2.23 2.31
C GLN A 111 -5.12 -2.17 2.20
N LEU A 112 -4.41 -2.31 3.31
CA LEU A 112 -2.95 -2.41 3.33
C LEU A 112 -2.46 -3.55 2.44
N THR A 113 -3.05 -4.74 2.56
CA THR A 113 -2.65 -5.90 1.76
C THR A 113 -2.89 -5.68 0.27
N GLN A 114 -4.02 -5.08 -0.10
CA GLN A 114 -4.34 -4.73 -1.49
C GLN A 114 -3.32 -3.74 -2.08
N ILE A 115 -3.04 -2.64 -1.36
CA ILE A 115 -2.04 -1.63 -1.76
C ILE A 115 -0.67 -2.29 -1.98
N LEU A 116 -0.21 -3.07 -1.01
CA LEU A 116 1.12 -3.69 -1.04
C LEU A 116 1.24 -4.79 -2.10
N THR A 117 0.21 -5.61 -2.29
CA THR A 117 0.21 -6.68 -3.31
C THR A 117 0.39 -6.10 -4.71
N ILE A 118 -0.26 -4.97 -4.99
CA ILE A 118 -0.17 -4.27 -6.27
C ILE A 118 1.24 -3.71 -6.50
N GLY A 119 1.94 -3.29 -5.44
CA GLY A 119 3.29 -2.74 -5.52
C GLY A 119 3.38 -1.24 -5.18
N ASN A 120 2.31 -0.68 -4.61
CA ASN A 120 2.32 0.66 -4.05
C ASN A 120 3.05 0.67 -2.70
N SER A 121 3.62 1.81 -2.33
CA SER A 121 4.02 2.07 -0.94
C SER A 121 2.88 2.77 -0.20
N VAL A 122 2.93 2.77 1.12
CA VAL A 122 1.84 3.32 1.95
C VAL A 122 2.37 4.23 3.05
N ILE A 123 1.62 5.28 3.32
CA ILE A 123 1.72 6.09 4.54
C ILE A 123 0.41 5.90 5.30
N VAL A 124 0.47 5.21 6.43
CA VAL A 124 -0.66 5.09 7.35
C VAL A 124 -0.70 6.32 8.25
N ILE A 125 -1.84 6.98 8.33
CA ILE A 125 -2.08 8.08 9.27
C ILE A 125 -2.99 7.62 10.40
N CYS A 126 -2.66 7.98 11.65
CA CYS A 126 -3.46 7.59 12.81
C CYS A 126 -3.48 8.61 13.94
N ASN A 127 -4.52 8.55 14.75
CA ASN A 127 -4.70 9.27 16.00
C ASN A 127 -5.29 8.31 17.05
N THR A 128 -5.79 8.84 18.16
CA THR A 128 -6.42 8.04 19.22
C THR A 128 -7.70 7.31 18.78
N ASN A 129 -8.34 7.76 17.70
CA ASN A 129 -9.62 7.24 17.21
C ASN A 129 -9.45 6.33 15.98
N SER A 130 -8.23 6.05 15.56
CA SER A 130 -7.94 5.24 14.37
C SER A 130 -6.85 4.21 14.65
N CYS A 131 -6.83 3.16 13.83
CA CYS A 131 -5.91 2.06 13.99
C CYS A 131 -4.46 2.49 13.71
N SER A 132 -3.55 2.04 14.57
CA SER A 132 -2.11 2.28 14.43
C SER A 132 -1.39 1.00 14.01
N LEU A 133 -0.40 1.14 13.12
CA LEU A 133 0.50 0.04 12.78
C LEU A 133 1.68 -0.12 13.75
N ALA A 134 1.81 0.76 14.75
CA ALA A 134 2.94 0.73 15.69
C ALA A 134 3.14 -0.64 16.38
N PRO A 135 2.08 -1.36 16.83
CA PRO A 135 2.24 -2.68 17.43
C PRO A 135 2.79 -3.76 16.48
N TYR A 136 2.74 -3.53 15.17
CA TYR A 136 3.08 -4.50 14.13
C TYR A 136 4.46 -4.27 13.50
N CYS A 137 5.16 -3.20 13.87
CA CYS A 137 6.44 -2.82 13.24
C CYS A 137 7.50 -3.93 13.31
N ASN A 138 7.66 -4.59 14.45
CA ASN A 138 8.60 -5.70 14.58
C ASN A 138 8.23 -6.88 13.67
N MET A 139 6.94 -7.11 13.46
CA MET A 139 6.45 -8.18 12.59
C MET A 139 6.68 -7.86 11.10
N PHE A 140 6.54 -6.59 10.70
CA PHE A 140 6.94 -6.13 9.35
C PHE A 140 8.45 -6.27 9.13
N SER A 141 9.28 -5.91 10.11
CA SER A 141 10.73 -6.15 10.03
C SER A 141 11.04 -7.64 9.89
N ALA A 142 10.42 -8.48 10.71
CA ALA A 142 10.64 -9.92 10.69
C ALA A 142 10.17 -10.59 9.38
N SER A 143 9.17 -10.01 8.69
CA SER A 143 8.74 -10.47 7.37
C SER A 143 9.68 -10.02 6.24
N ALA A 144 10.74 -9.27 6.54
CA ALA A 144 11.64 -8.65 5.58
C ALA A 144 10.96 -7.61 4.67
N MET A 145 9.93 -6.94 5.19
CA MET A 145 9.33 -5.78 4.51
C MET A 145 10.41 -4.70 4.30
N PRO A 146 10.64 -4.21 3.06
CA PRO A 146 11.67 -3.22 2.83
C PRO A 146 11.36 -1.89 3.54
N SER A 147 12.42 -1.20 3.97
CA SER A 147 12.29 0.11 4.61
C SER A 147 11.59 1.09 3.68
N GLY A 148 10.67 1.88 4.24
CA GLY A 148 9.91 2.89 3.51
C GLY A 148 8.74 2.35 2.69
N VAL A 149 8.51 1.02 2.62
CA VAL A 149 7.33 0.48 1.94
C VAL A 149 6.06 0.76 2.75
N ILE A 150 6.17 0.64 4.07
CA ILE A 150 5.13 1.02 5.02
C ILE A 150 5.71 2.12 5.91
N ASN A 151 5.00 3.23 6.01
CA ASN A 151 5.34 4.34 6.87
C ASN A 151 4.13 4.68 7.75
N LEU A 152 4.36 5.25 8.92
CA LEU A 152 3.32 5.61 9.88
C LEU A 152 3.54 7.05 10.33
N LEU A 153 2.48 7.84 10.29
CA LEU A 153 2.43 9.18 10.87
C LEU A 153 1.29 9.23 11.86
N SER A 154 1.59 9.62 13.11
CA SER A 154 0.57 9.85 14.11
C SER A 154 0.44 11.33 14.43
N ASN A 155 -0.78 11.83 14.49
CA ASN A 155 -1.09 13.21 14.86
C ASN A 155 -2.46 13.27 15.53
N GLU A 156 -2.62 14.09 16.57
CA GLU A 156 -3.93 14.33 17.20
C GLU A 156 -4.91 14.99 16.20
N ASP A 157 -4.42 15.94 15.40
CA ASP A 157 -5.17 16.66 14.37
C ASP A 157 -4.91 16.03 13.00
N LEU A 158 -5.74 15.04 12.64
CA LEU A 158 -5.66 14.39 11.34
C LEU A 158 -6.08 15.28 10.18
N ASN A 159 -6.92 16.29 10.39
CA ASN A 159 -7.41 17.15 9.30
C ASN A 159 -6.24 17.86 8.60
N LYS A 160 -5.26 18.36 9.37
CA LYS A 160 -4.04 18.96 8.80
C LYS A 160 -3.22 17.94 8.02
N LEU A 161 -3.16 16.70 8.49
CA LEU A 161 -2.37 15.64 7.87
C LEU A 161 -3.02 15.15 6.58
N GLU A 162 -4.35 15.04 6.57
CA GLU A 162 -5.16 14.75 5.39
C GLU A 162 -5.00 15.82 4.31
N LEU A 163 -5.12 17.10 4.67
CA LEU A 163 -4.89 18.19 3.72
C LEU A 163 -3.46 18.18 3.17
N ALA A 164 -2.46 17.91 4.02
CA ALA A 164 -1.05 17.89 3.59
C ALA A 164 -0.70 16.69 2.69
N LEU A 165 -1.32 15.54 2.90
CA LEU A 165 -0.96 14.29 2.20
C LEU A 165 -1.93 13.93 1.07
N CYS A 166 -3.22 14.18 1.27
CA CYS A 166 -4.29 13.85 0.34
C CYS A 166 -4.77 15.06 -0.48
N GLY A 167 -4.53 16.30 -0.01
CA GLY A 167 -5.08 17.52 -0.60
C GLY A 167 -6.59 17.72 -0.36
N MET A 168 -7.22 16.80 0.37
CA MET A 168 -8.66 16.76 0.66
C MET A 168 -8.92 15.93 1.92
N SER A 169 -10.18 15.79 2.35
CA SER A 169 -10.53 14.88 3.44
C SER A 169 -10.17 13.44 3.09
N TYR A 170 -9.82 12.63 4.10
CA TYR A 170 -9.49 11.23 3.86
C TYR A 170 -10.65 10.45 3.27
N GLU A 171 -11.89 10.75 3.67
CA GLU A 171 -13.09 10.09 3.15
C GLU A 171 -13.18 10.21 1.62
N SER A 172 -13.15 11.44 1.10
CA SER A 172 -13.18 11.69 -0.35
C SER A 172 -11.91 11.19 -1.07
N TYR A 173 -10.77 11.15 -0.39
CA TYR A 173 -9.56 10.53 -0.93
C TYR A 173 -9.72 9.01 -1.07
N ALA A 174 -10.22 8.34 -0.02
CA ALA A 174 -10.36 6.89 0.04
C ALA A 174 -11.41 6.37 -0.95
N GLU A 175 -12.48 7.13 -1.22
CA GLU A 175 -13.49 6.82 -2.23
C GLU A 175 -12.91 6.61 -3.63
N GLN A 176 -11.78 7.26 -3.95
CA GLN A 176 -11.09 7.09 -5.23
C GLN A 176 -10.46 5.70 -5.39
N PHE A 177 -10.31 4.94 -4.29
CA PHE A 177 -9.64 3.65 -4.27
C PHE A 177 -10.56 2.51 -3.81
N PHE A 178 -11.34 2.74 -2.77
CA PHE A 178 -12.01 1.71 -1.98
C PHE A 178 -13.55 1.83 -1.94
N SER A 179 -14.15 2.64 -2.83
CA SER A 179 -15.60 2.88 -2.86
C SER A 179 -16.47 1.67 -3.22
N GLU A 180 -15.88 0.63 -3.83
CA GLU A 180 -16.61 -0.58 -4.21
C GLU A 180 -15.88 -1.82 -3.70
N ASN A 181 -16.64 -2.78 -3.18
CA ASN A 181 -16.13 -4.11 -2.81
C ASN A 181 -15.91 -5.00 -4.05
N ASN A 182 -15.31 -4.42 -5.09
CA ASN A 182 -14.97 -5.07 -6.35
C ASN A 182 -13.45 -5.02 -6.54
N MET A 183 -12.82 -6.20 -6.52
CA MET A 183 -11.37 -6.36 -6.59
C MET A 183 -10.77 -5.85 -7.91
N GLU A 184 -11.50 -5.95 -9.03
CA GLU A 184 -11.05 -5.45 -10.32
C GLU A 184 -11.04 -3.92 -10.33
N LYS A 185 -12.07 -3.29 -9.77
CA LYS A 185 -12.13 -1.83 -9.67
C LYS A 185 -11.06 -1.28 -8.71
N ILE A 186 -10.88 -1.92 -7.56
CA ILE A 186 -9.80 -1.59 -6.62
C ILE A 186 -8.44 -1.64 -7.34
N TYR A 187 -8.21 -2.68 -8.13
CA TYR A 187 -6.98 -2.80 -8.92
C TYR A 187 -6.80 -1.68 -9.93
N ILE A 188 -7.84 -1.37 -10.70
CA ILE A 188 -7.83 -0.26 -11.66
C ILE A 188 -7.51 1.05 -10.93
N ASN A 189 -8.12 1.30 -9.77
CA ASN A 189 -7.97 2.54 -9.02
C ASN A 189 -6.58 2.70 -8.38
N LEU A 190 -5.95 1.58 -7.99
CA LEU A 190 -4.62 1.51 -7.37
C LEU A 190 -3.47 1.40 -8.39
N THR A 191 -3.76 1.50 -9.68
CA THR A 191 -2.78 1.41 -10.76
C THR A 191 -3.00 2.48 -11.85
N ILE A 192 -1.98 2.69 -12.68
CA ILE A 192 -2.02 3.59 -13.85
C ILE A 192 -1.72 2.76 -15.10
N PRO A 193 -2.52 2.90 -16.18
CA PRO A 193 -2.24 2.21 -17.43
C PRO A 193 -0.99 2.78 -18.10
N LYS A 194 -0.20 1.90 -18.72
CA LYS A 194 0.89 2.23 -19.62
C LYS A 194 0.70 1.43 -20.91
N GLN A 195 0.62 2.14 -22.02
CA GLN A 195 0.49 1.54 -23.34
C GLN A 195 1.86 1.23 -23.92
N ILE A 196 1.96 0.06 -24.54
CA ILE A 196 3.09 -0.38 -25.35
C ILE A 196 2.53 -0.56 -26.76
N ILE A 197 3.08 0.19 -27.71
CA ILE A 197 2.63 0.19 -29.11
C ILE A 197 3.71 -0.47 -29.94
N LEU A 198 3.36 -1.52 -30.68
CA LEU A 198 4.26 -2.24 -31.57
C LEU A 198 3.68 -2.23 -33.00
N PRO A 199 4.52 -2.01 -34.03
CA PRO A 199 4.09 -2.19 -35.41
C PRO A 199 3.87 -3.69 -35.70
N LEU A 200 2.74 -4.04 -36.32
CA LEU A 200 2.53 -5.38 -36.86
C LEU A 200 3.44 -5.54 -38.09
N LYS A 201 4.18 -6.65 -38.12
CA LYS A 201 5.05 -7.03 -39.25
C LYS A 201 4.24 -7.53 -40.43
#